data_AF-A0A0G3BK46-F1
#
_entry.id   AF-A0A0G3BK46-F1
#
_cell.length_a   1.000
_cell.length_b   1.000
_cell.length_c   1.000
_cell.angle_alpha   90.00
_cell.angle_beta   90.00
_cell.angle_gamma   90.00
#
_symmetry.space_group_name_H-M   'P 1'
#
loop_
_entity.id
_entity.type
_entity.pdbx_description
1 polymer ?
#
loop_
_entity_poly.entity_id
_entity_poly.type
_entity_poly.pdbx_seq_one_letter_code
_entity_poly.pdbx_strand_id
1 'polypeptide(L)'
;MELTAREEPHGPPPWRRDSGVLRSPLHDGGMSGASDTLEPYLARRQPASGDAGGVLLYSESDLLLHDAPQRTGSLPGLVNELLAQPSSADRVRLVRRLLHGLGFEWLAYGTAGIQRGRAIPRSFLTTYGHPVWTEHYFRERYYEMDPRHYDAPSSSLPLVWDLDDIAASARTQPGSSRARRFLNDFGDSGIRSGVFFSVASPDMPHERTVISLMSSAPQRGWIVDSVLGQALTLGLSVHEFLSRHVHRSVFASGPRAELSALQRDILECLIGGQSDKQIAHRLSLSSHTVDYHLRQLRRRFSVRNRVQLVNAAIEAAAADRIHQRMQVRA
;
A
#
# COMPACT_ATOMS: atom_id res chain seq x y z
N MET A 1 -7.62 -58.10 -10.44
CA MET A 1 -7.01 -57.59 -9.19
C MET A 1 -6.99 -56.08 -9.32
N GLU A 2 -8.15 -55.45 -9.14
CA GLU A 2 -8.39 -54.03 -9.33
C GLU A 2 -8.35 -53.33 -7.96
N LEU A 3 -7.51 -52.29 -7.84
CA LEU A 3 -7.48 -51.39 -6.70
C LEU A 3 -8.19 -50.10 -7.12
N THR A 4 -9.42 -49.95 -6.63
CA THR A 4 -10.22 -48.72 -6.71
C THR A 4 -9.65 -47.65 -5.77
N ALA A 5 -9.17 -46.54 -6.33
CA ALA A 5 -8.89 -45.32 -5.58
C ALA A 5 -10.21 -44.55 -5.38
N ARG A 6 -10.54 -44.25 -4.12
CA ARG A 6 -11.66 -43.37 -3.74
C ARG A 6 -11.17 -41.93 -3.78
N GLU A 7 -11.73 -41.11 -4.68
CA GLU A 7 -11.65 -39.65 -4.61
C GLU A 7 -12.71 -39.14 -3.62
N GLU A 8 -12.29 -38.37 -2.62
CA GLU A 8 -13.20 -37.57 -1.80
C GLU A 8 -13.39 -36.18 -2.44
N PRO A 9 -14.62 -35.63 -2.50
CA PRO A 9 -14.85 -34.30 -3.06
C PRO A 9 -14.47 -33.21 -2.04
N HIS A 10 -13.48 -32.38 -2.40
CA HIS A 10 -13.17 -31.14 -1.69
C HIS A 10 -14.34 -30.15 -1.80
N GLY A 11 -15.03 -29.93 -0.68
CA GLY A 11 -16.01 -28.85 -0.55
C GLY A 11 -15.35 -27.45 -0.56
N PRO A 12 -16.12 -26.38 -0.79
CA PRO A 12 -15.59 -25.01 -0.79
C PRO A 12 -14.98 -24.65 0.57
N PRO A 13 -13.93 -23.80 0.60
CA PRO A 13 -13.20 -23.46 1.81
C PRO A 13 -14.13 -22.78 2.84
N PRO A 14 -13.85 -22.93 4.16
CA PRO A 14 -14.79 -22.62 5.25
C PRO A 14 -15.27 -21.15 5.34
N TRP A 15 -14.68 -20.23 4.57
CA TRP A 15 -15.14 -18.84 4.46
C TRP A 15 -16.19 -18.60 3.36
N ARG A 16 -16.53 -19.63 2.55
CA ARG A 16 -17.67 -19.65 1.61
C ARG A 16 -18.71 -20.70 2.06
N ARG A 17 -19.71 -20.33 2.85
CA ARG A 17 -20.99 -21.09 2.94
C ARG A 17 -22.20 -20.15 3.05
N ASP A 18 -23.29 -20.60 2.42
CA ASP A 18 -24.64 -20.04 2.20
C ASP A 18 -24.77 -19.02 1.04
N SER A 19 -25.65 -19.19 0.03
CA SER A 19 -26.84 -20.07 -0.11
C SER A 19 -27.33 -20.18 -1.57
N GLY A 20 -27.88 -21.35 -1.96
CA GLY A 20 -29.01 -21.45 -2.91
C GLY A 20 -28.74 -22.01 -4.32
N VAL A 21 -29.11 -23.27 -4.54
CA VAL A 21 -29.05 -24.04 -5.80
C VAL A 21 -30.31 -23.84 -6.65
N LEU A 22 -30.20 -23.84 -7.99
CA LEU A 22 -31.07 -24.60 -8.91
C LEU A 22 -30.38 -24.76 -10.29
N ARG A 23 -30.59 -25.94 -10.91
CA ARG A 23 -29.84 -26.54 -12.03
C ARG A 23 -30.36 -26.14 -13.44
N SER A 24 -29.43 -26.18 -14.41
CA SER A 24 -29.50 -26.19 -15.90
C SER A 24 -30.55 -27.14 -16.54
N PRO A 25 -30.97 -27.01 -17.85
CA PRO A 25 -30.10 -27.20 -19.05
C PRO A 25 -30.41 -26.44 -20.38
N LEU A 26 -29.32 -26.21 -21.16
CA LEU A 26 -29.14 -26.21 -22.64
C LEU A 26 -30.19 -25.54 -23.58
N HIS A 27 -29.80 -24.45 -24.28
CA HIS A 27 -29.58 -24.33 -25.76
C HIS A 27 -29.59 -22.86 -26.24
N ASP A 28 -28.69 -22.57 -27.20
CA ASP A 28 -28.68 -21.55 -28.25
C ASP A 28 -28.90 -20.04 -27.99
N GLY A 29 -27.87 -19.26 -28.36
CA GLY A 29 -28.04 -18.04 -29.15
C GLY A 29 -28.14 -16.70 -28.42
N GLY A 30 -27.11 -15.86 -28.55
CA GLY A 30 -27.22 -14.40 -28.43
C GLY A 30 -26.44 -13.77 -27.28
N MET A 31 -25.27 -13.21 -27.59
CA MET A 31 -24.55 -12.28 -26.70
C MET A 31 -25.30 -10.95 -26.61
N SER A 32 -26.14 -10.81 -25.58
CA SER A 32 -26.65 -9.54 -25.06
C SER A 32 -27.05 -9.75 -23.60
N GLY A 33 -26.39 -9.05 -22.67
CA GLY A 33 -26.74 -9.07 -21.25
C GLY A 33 -25.61 -9.51 -20.32
N ALA A 34 -24.65 -8.62 -20.07
CA ALA A 34 -23.69 -8.76 -18.97
C ALA A 34 -23.57 -7.44 -18.18
N SER A 35 -24.70 -6.80 -17.89
CA SER A 35 -24.73 -5.54 -17.11
C SER A 35 -25.39 -5.66 -15.73
N ASP A 36 -25.93 -6.82 -15.32
CA ASP A 36 -26.89 -6.87 -14.21
C ASP A 36 -26.53 -7.78 -13.01
N THR A 37 -25.25 -8.14 -12.81
CA THR A 37 -24.86 -9.04 -11.70
C THR A 37 -23.82 -8.51 -10.71
N LEU A 38 -23.46 -7.22 -10.75
CA LEU A 38 -22.48 -6.65 -9.80
C LEU A 38 -23.08 -5.73 -8.71
N GLU A 39 -24.34 -5.33 -8.80
CA GLU A 39 -24.95 -4.41 -7.83
C GLU A 39 -25.13 -4.95 -6.39
N PRO A 40 -25.50 -6.22 -6.13
CA PRO A 40 -25.77 -6.65 -4.75
C PRO A 40 -24.51 -6.98 -3.92
N TYR A 41 -23.31 -6.95 -4.50
CA TYR A 41 -22.06 -7.25 -3.78
C TYR A 41 -21.24 -6.01 -3.37
N LEU A 42 -21.53 -4.83 -3.92
CA LEU A 42 -20.88 -3.57 -3.54
C LEU A 42 -21.42 -2.97 -2.23
N ALA A 43 -22.49 -3.54 -1.67
CA ALA A 43 -23.16 -3.04 -0.46
C ALA A 43 -22.64 -3.64 0.87
N ARG A 44 -21.58 -4.48 0.87
CA ARG A 44 -21.03 -5.07 2.10
C ARG A 44 -19.73 -4.38 2.52
N ARG A 45 -19.82 -3.72 3.69
CA ARG A 45 -18.78 -3.09 4.53
C ARG A 45 -17.41 -2.93 3.87
N GLN A 46 -17.12 -1.69 3.48
CA GLN A 46 -15.76 -1.19 3.36
C GLN A 46 -15.02 -1.45 4.69
N PRO A 47 -13.78 -1.98 4.68
CA PRO A 47 -13.02 -2.14 5.91
C PRO A 47 -12.87 -0.76 6.56
N ALA A 48 -13.23 -0.66 7.85
CA ALA A 48 -13.11 0.57 8.60
C ALA A 48 -11.64 1.05 8.60
N SER A 49 -11.45 2.36 8.54
CA SER A 49 -10.14 2.97 8.80
C SER A 49 -9.65 2.52 10.17
N GLY A 50 -8.42 2.00 10.24
CA GLY A 50 -7.92 1.34 11.45
C GLY A 50 -6.52 0.74 11.29
N ASP A 51 -5.91 0.42 12.42
CA ASP A 51 -4.59 -0.20 12.51
C ASP A 51 -4.69 -1.73 12.34
N ALA A 52 -4.29 -2.23 11.18
CA ALA A 52 -4.22 -3.67 10.89
C ALA A 52 -2.77 -4.16 11.08
N GLY A 53 -2.39 -4.43 12.32
CA GLY A 53 -1.07 -5.01 12.62
C GLY A 53 0.12 -4.06 12.37
N GLY A 54 -0.07 -2.77 12.60
CA GLY A 54 0.92 -1.71 12.35
C GLY A 54 0.83 -1.07 10.96
N VAL A 55 -0.19 -1.43 10.17
CA VAL A 55 -0.46 -0.86 8.84
C VAL A 55 -1.67 0.04 8.91
N LEU A 56 -1.49 1.27 8.45
CA LEU A 56 -2.56 2.25 8.35
C LEU A 56 -3.45 1.96 7.14
N LEU A 57 -4.69 1.52 7.38
CA LEU A 57 -5.69 1.37 6.33
C LEU A 57 -6.53 2.65 6.19
N TYR A 58 -6.64 3.16 4.97
CA TYR A 58 -7.43 4.37 4.67
C TYR A 58 -8.17 4.22 3.33
N SER A 59 -9.07 5.15 3.07
CA SER A 59 -9.97 5.19 1.91
C SER A 59 -9.98 6.57 1.26
N GLU A 60 -10.60 6.69 0.08
CA GLU A 60 -10.84 7.97 -0.61
C GLU A 60 -11.60 9.00 0.23
N SER A 61 -12.46 8.55 1.16
CA SER A 61 -13.17 9.46 2.08
C SER A 61 -12.28 10.02 3.19
N ASP A 62 -11.12 9.42 3.44
CA ASP A 62 -10.16 9.89 4.44
C ASP A 62 -9.17 10.93 3.86
N LEU A 63 -9.26 11.22 2.55
CA LEU A 63 -8.36 12.16 1.89
C LEU A 63 -8.69 13.60 2.26
N LEU A 64 -7.64 14.37 2.57
CA LEU A 64 -7.74 15.80 2.78
C LEU A 64 -7.31 16.52 1.51
N LEU A 65 -8.28 17.01 0.75
CA LEU A 65 -8.03 17.80 -0.44
C LEU A 65 -7.59 19.20 -0.03
N HIS A 66 -6.32 19.53 -0.29
CA HIS A 66 -5.79 20.89 -0.16
C HIS A 66 -5.71 21.55 -1.53
N ASP A 67 -5.84 22.87 -1.58
CA ASP A 67 -5.56 23.63 -2.80
C ASP A 67 -4.11 23.44 -3.20
N ALA A 68 -3.89 22.82 -4.35
CA ALA A 68 -2.55 22.57 -4.86
C ALA A 68 -1.89 23.88 -5.34
N PRO A 69 -0.58 24.09 -5.10
CA PRO A 69 0.12 25.24 -5.66
C PRO A 69 0.04 25.22 -7.19
N GLN A 70 -0.22 26.40 -7.77
CA GLN A 70 -0.33 26.59 -9.21
C GLN A 70 0.99 26.19 -9.91
N ARG A 71 0.92 25.25 -10.85
CA ARG A 71 2.06 24.87 -11.69
C ARG A 71 2.06 25.68 -12.97
N THR A 72 3.26 25.99 -13.48
CA THR A 72 3.47 26.67 -14.77
C THR A 72 3.31 25.76 -15.99
N GLY A 73 2.94 24.49 -15.82
CA GLY A 73 2.70 23.51 -16.90
C GLY A 73 1.52 22.58 -16.61
N SER A 74 1.02 21.87 -17.63
CA SER A 74 -0.14 20.98 -17.48
C SER A 74 0.23 19.63 -16.87
N LEU A 75 -0.57 19.20 -15.89
CA LEU A 75 -0.57 17.81 -15.44
C LEU A 75 -1.19 16.90 -16.52
N PRO A 76 -0.93 15.59 -16.48
CA PRO A 76 -1.72 14.64 -17.26
C PRO A 76 -3.21 14.89 -17.05
N GLY A 77 -4.01 14.83 -18.13
CA GLY A 77 -5.44 15.16 -18.10
C GLY A 77 -6.19 14.45 -16.98
N LEU A 78 -5.85 13.18 -16.73
CA LEU A 78 -6.45 12.38 -15.67
C LEU A 78 -6.28 12.98 -14.25
N VAL A 79 -5.15 13.61 -13.92
CA VAL A 79 -4.97 14.23 -12.60
C VAL A 79 -5.92 15.42 -12.45
N ASN A 80 -6.09 16.22 -13.51
CA ASN A 80 -7.04 17.32 -13.53
C ASN A 80 -8.48 16.81 -13.48
N GLU A 81 -8.80 15.72 -14.18
CA GLU A 81 -10.12 15.09 -14.11
C GLU A 81 -10.45 14.60 -12.70
N LEU A 82 -9.49 13.98 -12.00
CA LEU A 82 -9.65 13.54 -10.61
C LEU A 82 -9.90 14.72 -9.67
N LEU A 83 -9.14 15.82 -9.84
CA LEU A 83 -9.32 17.06 -9.07
C LEU A 83 -10.67 17.74 -9.36
N ALA A 84 -11.16 17.64 -10.59
CA ALA A 84 -12.43 18.24 -11.01
C ALA A 84 -13.66 17.45 -10.55
N GLN A 85 -13.50 16.22 -10.06
CA GLN A 85 -14.64 15.44 -9.58
C GLN A 85 -15.20 16.03 -8.28
N PRO A 86 -16.53 16.22 -8.18
CA PRO A 86 -17.16 16.92 -7.05
C PRO A 86 -17.20 16.10 -5.75
N SER A 87 -17.00 14.78 -5.83
CA SER A 87 -17.05 13.90 -4.66
C SER A 87 -16.04 12.74 -4.74
N SER A 88 -15.78 12.10 -3.59
CA SER A 88 -15.01 10.85 -3.54
C SER A 88 -15.69 9.75 -4.35
N ALA A 89 -17.02 9.65 -4.31
CA ALA A 89 -17.77 8.66 -5.09
C ALA A 89 -17.58 8.84 -6.60
N ASP A 90 -17.52 10.08 -7.08
CA ASP A 90 -17.24 10.40 -8.49
C ASP A 90 -15.83 10.01 -8.91
N ARG A 91 -14.82 10.30 -8.09
CA ARG A 91 -13.44 9.84 -8.32
C ARG A 91 -13.37 8.32 -8.36
N VAL A 92 -14.04 7.65 -7.42
CA VAL A 92 -14.07 6.20 -7.36
C VAL A 92 -14.67 5.61 -8.63
N ARG A 93 -15.79 6.16 -9.11
CA ARG A 93 -16.39 5.76 -10.39
C ARG A 93 -15.44 5.99 -11.56
N LEU A 94 -14.78 7.14 -11.64
CA LEU A 94 -13.81 7.45 -12.69
C LEU A 94 -12.67 6.43 -12.73
N VAL A 95 -11.98 6.22 -11.61
CA VAL A 95 -10.83 5.29 -11.53
C VAL A 95 -11.27 3.86 -11.84
N ARG A 96 -12.40 3.39 -11.30
CA ARG A 96 -12.90 2.04 -11.59
C ARG A 96 -13.25 1.84 -13.07
N ARG A 97 -13.91 2.82 -13.71
CA ARG A 97 -14.19 2.76 -15.16
C ARG A 97 -12.90 2.65 -15.96
N LEU A 98 -11.88 3.42 -15.60
CA LEU A 98 -10.57 3.39 -16.28
C LEU A 98 -9.85 2.06 -16.06
N LEU A 99 -9.85 1.51 -14.83
CA LEU A 99 -9.30 0.19 -14.55
C LEU A 99 -9.98 -0.88 -15.42
N HIS A 100 -11.32 -0.93 -15.42
CA HIS A 100 -12.08 -1.91 -16.19
C HIS A 100 -11.89 -1.74 -17.69
N GLY A 101 -11.84 -0.51 -18.19
CA GLY A 101 -11.56 -0.24 -19.61
C GLY A 101 -10.18 -0.72 -20.07
N LEU A 102 -9.24 -0.86 -19.13
CA LEU A 102 -7.91 -1.41 -19.37
C LEU A 102 -7.82 -2.91 -19.07
N GLY A 103 -8.88 -3.59 -18.61
CA GLY A 103 -8.86 -5.03 -18.27
C GLY A 103 -8.42 -5.37 -16.84
N PHE A 104 -8.34 -4.38 -15.94
CA PHE A 104 -8.04 -4.58 -14.52
C PHE A 104 -9.29 -4.35 -13.66
N GLU A 105 -9.47 -5.13 -12.60
CA GLU A 105 -10.59 -4.95 -11.66
C GLU A 105 -10.16 -4.26 -10.36
N TRP A 106 -8.88 -4.34 -9.99
CA TRP A 106 -8.40 -3.82 -8.71
C TRP A 106 -7.09 -3.06 -8.83
N LEU A 107 -6.92 -2.06 -7.96
CA LEU A 107 -5.69 -1.32 -7.76
C LEU A 107 -5.31 -1.37 -6.28
N ALA A 108 -4.15 -1.96 -5.99
CA ALA A 108 -3.48 -1.84 -4.72
C ALA A 108 -2.57 -0.61 -4.74
N TYR A 109 -2.76 0.28 -3.77
CA TYR A 109 -1.93 1.45 -3.56
C TYR A 109 -1.57 1.55 -2.08
N GLY A 110 -0.29 1.74 -1.77
CA GLY A 110 0.16 1.86 -0.39
C GLY A 110 1.61 2.24 -0.30
N THR A 111 2.10 2.49 0.91
CA THR A 111 3.52 2.77 1.14
C THR A 111 4.17 1.68 1.96
N ALA A 112 5.43 1.39 1.68
CA ALA A 112 6.22 0.39 2.37
C ALA A 112 7.62 0.91 2.66
N GLY A 113 8.07 0.74 3.90
CA GLY A 113 9.46 0.96 4.28
C GLY A 113 10.31 -0.25 3.91
N ILE A 114 11.54 -0.02 3.47
CA ILE A 114 12.50 -1.10 3.19
C ILE A 114 13.40 -1.30 4.41
N GLN A 115 13.27 -2.46 5.08
CA GLN A 115 14.10 -2.82 6.23
C GLN A 115 14.80 -4.15 6.00
N ARG A 116 16.15 -4.14 5.99
CA ARG A 116 16.99 -5.33 5.73
C ARG A 116 16.55 -6.09 4.46
N GLY A 117 16.23 -5.36 3.40
CA GLY A 117 15.78 -5.91 2.13
C GLY A 117 14.30 -6.32 2.10
N ARG A 118 13.57 -6.29 3.22
CA ARG A 118 12.13 -6.63 3.28
C ARG A 118 11.25 -5.40 3.17
N ALA A 119 10.15 -5.52 2.43
CA ALA A 119 9.10 -4.51 2.40
C ALA A 119 8.23 -4.64 3.66
N ILE A 120 8.12 -3.55 4.41
CA ILE A 120 7.23 -3.45 5.58
C ILE A 120 6.15 -2.43 5.25
N PRO A 121 4.88 -2.86 5.08
CA PRO A 121 3.80 -1.94 4.77
C PRO A 121 3.63 -0.91 5.90
N ARG A 122 3.36 0.34 5.50
CA ARG A 122 3.09 1.47 6.38
C ARG A 122 1.65 1.94 6.22
N SER A 123 1.19 2.00 4.99
CA SER A 123 -0.16 2.42 4.66
C SER A 123 -0.71 1.65 3.47
N PHE A 124 -2.04 1.56 3.39
CA PHE A 124 -2.73 0.97 2.25
C PHE A 124 -4.10 1.63 2.01
N LEU A 125 -4.34 1.99 0.75
CA LEU A 125 -5.63 2.52 0.29
C LEU A 125 -6.56 1.36 -0.07
N THR A 126 -7.66 1.22 0.67
CA THR A 126 -8.61 0.11 0.54
C THR A 126 -9.63 0.31 -0.58
N THR A 127 -9.86 1.54 -1.02
CA THR A 127 -10.98 1.91 -1.91
C THR A 127 -10.97 1.20 -3.27
N TYR A 128 -9.79 1.00 -3.84
CA TYR A 128 -9.60 0.34 -5.13
C TYR A 128 -9.09 -1.10 -4.99
N GLY A 129 -8.79 -1.52 -3.77
CA GLY A 129 -8.30 -2.86 -3.48
C GLY A 129 -9.39 -3.92 -3.63
N HIS A 130 -8.97 -5.17 -3.74
CA HIS A 130 -9.90 -6.29 -3.71
C HIS A 130 -10.51 -6.41 -2.29
N PRO A 131 -11.85 -6.34 -2.14
CA PRO A 131 -12.49 -6.11 -0.84
C PRO A 131 -12.21 -7.21 0.20
N VAL A 132 -12.18 -8.48 -0.22
CA VAL A 132 -11.90 -9.61 0.70
C VAL A 132 -10.41 -9.90 0.83
N TRP A 133 -9.70 -9.96 -0.30
CA TRP A 133 -8.28 -10.28 -0.34
C TRP A 133 -7.43 -9.28 0.44
N THR A 134 -7.68 -7.97 0.35
CA THR A 134 -6.87 -6.97 1.06
C THR A 134 -6.80 -7.23 2.56
N GLU A 135 -7.95 -7.43 3.21
CA GLU A 135 -7.99 -7.70 4.65
C GLU A 135 -7.28 -9.01 5.00
N HIS A 136 -7.53 -10.06 4.21
CA HIS A 136 -6.89 -11.36 4.40
C HIS A 136 -5.36 -11.29 4.24
N TYR A 137 -4.88 -10.57 3.22
CA TYR A 137 -3.47 -10.38 2.91
C TYR A 137 -2.70 -9.76 4.08
N PHE A 138 -3.25 -8.70 4.69
CA PHE A 138 -2.61 -8.04 5.83
C PHE A 138 -2.73 -8.85 7.11
N ARG A 139 -3.90 -9.44 7.40
CA ARG A 139 -4.13 -10.29 8.58
C ARG A 139 -3.18 -11.48 8.61
N GLU A 140 -2.98 -12.14 7.48
CA GLU A 140 -2.06 -13.26 7.36
C GLU A 140 -0.62 -12.85 7.15
N ARG A 141 -0.31 -11.55 7.06
CA ARG A 141 1.02 -10.99 6.82
C ARG A 141 1.68 -11.55 5.55
N TYR A 142 0.91 -11.65 4.47
CA TYR A 142 1.40 -12.17 3.20
C TYR A 142 2.40 -11.25 2.48
N TYR A 143 2.47 -9.98 2.86
CA TYR A 143 3.54 -9.06 2.45
C TYR A 143 4.96 -9.54 2.81
N GLU A 144 5.11 -10.47 3.76
CA GLU A 144 6.41 -11.07 4.09
C GLU A 144 6.87 -12.12 3.08
N MET A 145 5.94 -12.72 2.35
CA MET A 145 6.17 -13.83 1.43
C MET A 145 5.95 -13.45 -0.03
N ASP A 146 5.27 -12.34 -0.30
CA ASP A 146 4.92 -11.92 -1.66
C ASP A 146 6.20 -11.61 -2.47
N PRO A 147 6.53 -12.44 -3.48
CA PRO A 147 7.75 -12.30 -4.26
C PRO A 147 7.80 -11.01 -5.08
N ARG A 148 6.64 -10.41 -5.40
CA ARG A 148 6.57 -9.23 -6.27
C ARG A 148 7.33 -8.03 -5.71
N HIS A 149 7.44 -7.93 -4.38
CA HIS A 149 8.23 -6.89 -3.72
C HIS A 149 9.75 -7.00 -4.00
N TYR A 150 10.23 -8.17 -4.41
CA TYR A 150 11.64 -8.48 -4.64
C TYR A 150 11.96 -8.70 -6.12
N ASP A 151 11.01 -9.26 -6.88
CA ASP A 151 11.16 -9.54 -8.31
C ASP A 151 11.02 -8.27 -9.16
N ALA A 152 10.32 -7.25 -8.65
CA ALA A 152 10.18 -5.98 -9.37
C ALA A 152 11.52 -5.24 -9.49
N PRO A 153 11.85 -4.68 -10.67
CA PRO A 153 13.07 -3.92 -10.87
C PRO A 153 13.21 -2.73 -9.90
N SER A 154 14.43 -2.51 -9.40
CA SER A 154 14.72 -1.39 -8.49
C SER A 154 14.58 -0.01 -9.14
N SER A 155 14.57 0.05 -10.48
CA SER A 155 14.44 1.25 -11.32
C SER A 155 13.01 1.79 -11.45
N SER A 156 12.03 1.23 -10.73
CA SER A 156 10.60 1.55 -10.85
C SER A 156 9.94 1.06 -12.15
N LEU A 157 10.65 0.26 -12.96
CA LEU A 157 10.03 -0.42 -14.10
C LEU A 157 8.97 -1.42 -13.63
N PRO A 158 7.88 -1.60 -14.39
CA PRO A 158 6.84 -2.55 -14.05
C PRO A 158 7.29 -4.00 -14.19
N LEU A 159 6.89 -4.80 -13.21
CA LEU A 159 6.80 -6.25 -13.30
C LEU A 159 5.42 -6.62 -13.84
N VAL A 160 5.37 -7.22 -15.02
CA VAL A 160 4.18 -7.87 -15.56
C VAL A 160 4.20 -9.33 -15.14
N TRP A 161 3.13 -9.82 -14.52
CA TRP A 161 3.11 -11.13 -13.87
C TRP A 161 1.78 -11.86 -14.04
N ASP A 162 1.82 -13.18 -13.92
CA ASP A 162 0.67 -14.05 -13.59
C ASP A 162 0.99 -15.01 -12.43
N LEU A 163 0.02 -15.83 -12.03
CA LEU A 163 0.20 -16.78 -10.92
C LEU A 163 1.33 -17.79 -11.15
N ASP A 164 1.63 -18.16 -12.39
CA ASP A 164 2.68 -19.13 -12.69
C ASP A 164 4.06 -18.53 -12.37
N ASP A 165 4.27 -17.25 -12.69
CA ASP A 165 5.49 -16.51 -12.33
C ASP A 165 5.66 -16.43 -10.80
N ILE A 166 4.60 -16.05 -10.08
CA ILE A 166 4.63 -15.92 -8.62
C ILE A 166 4.90 -17.29 -7.98
N ALA A 167 4.25 -18.35 -8.48
CA ALA A 167 4.48 -19.70 -8.00
C ALA A 167 5.91 -20.17 -8.26
N ALA A 168 6.50 -19.82 -9.40
CA ALA A 168 7.89 -20.11 -9.71
C ALA A 168 8.85 -19.40 -8.75
N SER A 169 8.65 -18.10 -8.50
CA SER A 169 9.47 -17.33 -7.57
C SER A 169 9.34 -17.84 -6.13
N ALA A 170 8.11 -18.08 -5.65
CA ALA A 170 7.84 -18.55 -4.30
C ALA A 170 8.46 -19.93 -3.99
N ARG A 171 8.61 -20.82 -4.99
CA ARG A 171 9.29 -22.13 -4.81
C ARG A 171 10.77 -21.99 -4.46
N THR A 172 11.40 -20.87 -4.78
CA THR A 172 12.81 -20.61 -4.49
C THR A 172 13.04 -20.06 -3.07
N GLN A 173 11.98 -19.64 -2.37
CA GLN A 173 12.07 -19.02 -1.05
C GLN A 173 12.08 -20.07 0.09
N PRO A 174 12.90 -19.89 1.15
CA PRO A 174 12.86 -20.72 2.35
C PRO A 174 11.51 -20.57 3.11
N GLY A 175 10.91 -21.69 3.55
CA GLY A 175 9.62 -21.68 4.28
C GLY A 175 8.41 -22.12 3.44
N SER A 176 8.54 -23.28 2.79
CA SER A 176 7.65 -23.78 1.73
C SER A 176 6.17 -23.92 2.10
N SER A 177 5.83 -24.17 3.37
CA SER A 177 4.43 -24.36 3.78
C SER A 177 3.63 -23.05 3.79
N ARG A 178 4.23 -21.95 4.27
CA ARG A 178 3.58 -20.63 4.31
C ARG A 178 3.53 -19.99 2.92
N ALA A 179 4.59 -20.14 2.13
CA ALA A 179 4.60 -19.75 0.72
C ALA A 179 3.53 -20.50 -0.07
N ARG A 180 3.37 -21.82 0.14
CA ARG A 180 2.30 -22.61 -0.49
C ARG A 180 0.91 -22.11 -0.09
N ARG A 181 0.68 -21.84 1.20
CA ARG A 181 -0.60 -21.29 1.67
C ARG A 181 -0.90 -19.94 1.03
N PHE A 182 0.07 -19.03 0.98
CA PHE A 182 -0.06 -17.76 0.27
C PHE A 182 -0.50 -17.96 -1.18
N LEU A 183 0.16 -18.85 -1.93
CA LEU A 183 -0.20 -19.11 -3.33
C LEU A 183 -1.62 -19.66 -3.48
N ASN A 184 -2.02 -20.59 -2.61
CA ASN A 184 -3.37 -21.15 -2.63
C ASN A 184 -4.41 -20.06 -2.33
N ASP A 185 -4.23 -19.31 -1.25
CA ASP A 185 -5.17 -18.25 -0.84
C ASP A 185 -5.22 -17.13 -1.90
N PHE A 186 -4.07 -16.79 -2.51
CA PHE A 186 -4.01 -15.81 -3.59
C PHE A 186 -4.70 -16.32 -4.86
N GLY A 187 -4.55 -17.60 -5.18
CA GLY A 187 -5.34 -18.28 -6.20
C GLY A 187 -6.84 -18.24 -5.88
N ASP A 188 -7.26 -18.55 -4.66
CA ASP A 188 -8.68 -18.56 -4.31
C ASP A 188 -9.32 -17.16 -4.31
N SER A 189 -8.52 -16.10 -4.23
CA SER A 189 -8.98 -14.72 -4.34
C SER A 189 -9.55 -14.36 -5.72
N GLY A 190 -9.22 -15.13 -6.77
CA GLY A 190 -9.59 -14.83 -8.15
C GLY A 190 -8.65 -13.84 -8.86
N ILE A 191 -7.67 -13.26 -8.15
CA ILE A 191 -6.60 -12.48 -8.77
C ILE A 191 -5.64 -13.43 -9.51
N ARG A 192 -5.33 -13.13 -10.77
CA ARG A 192 -4.60 -14.06 -11.66
C ARG A 192 -3.42 -13.47 -12.40
N SER A 193 -3.53 -12.21 -12.84
CA SER A 193 -2.44 -11.50 -13.52
C SER A 193 -2.43 -10.03 -13.13
N GLY A 194 -1.38 -9.33 -13.49
CA GLY A 194 -1.33 -7.90 -13.23
C GLY A 194 -0.01 -7.22 -13.56
N VAL A 195 0.03 -5.96 -13.17
CA VAL A 195 1.21 -5.11 -13.21
C VAL A 195 1.54 -4.71 -11.77
N PHE A 196 2.82 -4.75 -11.42
CA PHE A 196 3.32 -4.33 -10.12
C PHE A 196 4.53 -3.44 -10.32
N PHE A 197 4.57 -2.28 -9.65
CA PHE A 197 5.74 -1.41 -9.63
C PHE A 197 5.79 -0.64 -8.33
N SER A 198 6.96 -0.05 -8.07
CA SER A 198 7.15 0.83 -6.92
C SER A 198 7.84 2.10 -7.32
N VAL A 199 7.41 3.22 -6.74
CA VAL A 199 8.00 4.55 -6.96
C VAL A 199 8.71 4.95 -5.68
N ALA A 200 9.96 5.42 -5.80
CA ALA A 200 10.69 5.96 -4.66
C ALA A 200 10.03 7.27 -4.17
N SER A 201 9.90 7.42 -2.86
CA SER A 201 9.38 8.66 -2.30
C SER A 201 10.48 9.73 -2.31
N PRO A 202 10.24 10.95 -2.85
CA PRO A 202 11.26 12.01 -2.90
C PRO A 202 11.78 12.42 -1.52
N ASP A 203 10.88 12.42 -0.52
CA ASP A 203 11.17 12.94 0.83
C ASP A 203 11.56 11.86 1.83
N MET A 204 11.40 10.58 1.47
CA MET A 204 11.60 9.44 2.37
C MET A 204 12.45 8.36 1.67
N PRO A 205 13.79 8.43 1.74
CA PRO A 205 14.72 7.58 0.96
C PRO A 205 14.58 6.07 1.18
N HIS A 206 14.00 5.67 2.31
CA HIS A 206 13.77 4.27 2.69
C HIS A 206 12.32 3.84 2.53
N GLU A 207 11.47 4.67 1.93
CA GLU A 207 10.07 4.39 1.68
C GLU A 207 9.79 4.36 0.18
N ARG A 208 8.96 3.40 -0.21
CA ARG A 208 8.48 3.26 -1.58
C ARG A 208 6.97 3.24 -1.58
N THR A 209 6.38 3.91 -2.57
CA THR A 209 4.97 3.72 -2.90
C THR A 209 4.85 2.48 -3.77
N VAL A 210 4.01 1.54 -3.36
CA VAL A 210 3.70 0.32 -4.11
C VAL A 210 2.39 0.55 -4.87
N ILE A 211 2.41 0.22 -6.15
CA ILE A 211 1.28 0.36 -7.07
C ILE A 211 1.13 -0.96 -7.80
N SER A 212 -0.04 -1.59 -7.69
CA SER A 212 -0.33 -2.83 -8.42
C SER A 212 -1.74 -2.85 -8.98
N LEU A 213 -1.84 -2.99 -10.29
CA LEU A 213 -3.10 -3.20 -11.00
C LEU A 213 -3.26 -4.71 -11.19
N MET A 214 -4.42 -5.23 -10.82
CA MET A 214 -4.66 -6.67 -10.72
C MET A 214 -5.88 -7.05 -11.54
N SER A 215 -5.77 -8.21 -12.20
CA SER A 215 -6.78 -8.74 -13.10
C SER A 215 -7.22 -10.16 -12.72
N SER A 216 -8.47 -10.49 -13.03
CA SER A 216 -8.98 -11.88 -12.99
C SER A 216 -8.54 -12.73 -14.19
N ALA A 217 -7.96 -12.11 -15.22
CA ALA A 217 -7.50 -12.79 -16.43
C ALA A 217 -6.36 -13.80 -16.10
N PRO A 218 -6.47 -15.07 -16.53
CA PRO A 218 -5.62 -16.17 -16.05
C PRO A 218 -4.14 -16.04 -16.43
N GLN A 219 -3.82 -15.34 -17.51
CA GLN A 219 -2.48 -15.24 -18.09
C GLN A 219 -2.15 -13.78 -18.35
N ARG A 220 -0.87 -13.41 -18.34
CA ARG A 220 -0.43 -12.01 -18.51
C ARG A 220 -0.30 -11.53 -19.95
N GLY A 221 -0.48 -12.40 -20.95
CA GLY A 221 -0.21 -12.11 -22.37
C GLY A 221 -1.06 -11.00 -23.00
N TRP A 222 -2.16 -10.59 -22.37
CA TRP A 222 -2.99 -9.46 -22.81
C TRP A 222 -2.41 -8.10 -22.39
N ILE A 223 -1.47 -8.07 -21.45
CA ILE A 223 -0.78 -6.85 -20.97
C ILE A 223 0.38 -6.53 -21.94
N VAL A 224 0.02 -6.20 -23.16
CA VAL A 224 0.96 -5.73 -24.20
C VAL A 224 1.43 -4.31 -23.90
N ASP A 225 2.45 -3.82 -24.61
CA ASP A 225 3.09 -2.52 -24.34
C ASP A 225 2.13 -1.33 -24.31
N SER A 226 1.09 -1.32 -25.14
CA SER A 226 0.07 -0.27 -25.13
C SER A 226 -0.75 -0.27 -23.83
N VAL A 227 -1.20 -1.44 -23.39
CA VAL A 227 -1.90 -1.64 -22.12
C VAL A 227 -0.98 -1.29 -20.95
N LEU A 228 0.29 -1.70 -21.01
CA LEU A 228 1.28 -1.39 -19.99
C LEU A 228 1.53 0.11 -19.86
N GLY A 229 1.67 0.83 -20.97
CA GLY A 229 1.82 2.29 -20.98
C GLY A 229 0.60 3.00 -20.39
N GLN A 230 -0.61 2.52 -20.70
CA GLN A 230 -1.85 3.06 -20.12
C GLN A 230 -1.97 2.74 -18.62
N ALA A 231 -1.61 1.53 -18.20
CA ALA A 231 -1.57 1.12 -16.80
C ALA A 231 -0.60 1.97 -15.97
N LEU A 232 0.61 2.22 -16.50
CA LEU A 232 1.58 3.14 -15.89
C LEU A 232 1.01 4.57 -15.80
N THR A 233 0.41 5.07 -16.87
CA THR A 233 -0.21 6.41 -16.90
C THR A 233 -1.30 6.56 -15.84
N LEU A 234 -2.18 5.56 -15.72
CA LEU A 234 -3.24 5.51 -14.71
C LEU A 234 -2.64 5.44 -13.30
N GLY A 235 -1.75 4.48 -13.05
CA GLY A 235 -1.15 4.27 -11.73
C GLY A 235 -0.35 5.48 -11.24
N LEU A 236 0.42 6.12 -12.12
CA LEU A 236 1.19 7.31 -11.79
C LEU A 236 0.32 8.56 -11.63
N SER A 237 -0.78 8.69 -12.38
CA SER A 237 -1.73 9.79 -12.18
C SER A 237 -2.46 9.66 -10.85
N VAL A 238 -2.88 8.45 -10.49
CA VAL A 238 -3.46 8.16 -9.17
C VAL A 238 -2.42 8.40 -8.07
N HIS A 239 -1.16 8.01 -8.28
CA HIS A 239 -0.08 8.33 -7.33
C HIS A 239 0.14 9.82 -7.16
N GLU A 240 0.19 10.60 -8.24
CA GLU A 240 0.35 12.06 -8.17
C GLU A 240 -0.83 12.72 -7.44
N PHE A 241 -2.05 12.23 -7.67
CA PHE A 241 -3.22 12.68 -6.94
C PHE A 241 -3.13 12.32 -5.45
N LEU A 242 -2.89 11.05 -5.12
CA LEU A 242 -2.89 10.58 -3.74
C LEU A 242 -1.70 11.13 -2.95
N SER A 243 -0.49 11.17 -3.50
CA SER A 243 0.71 11.65 -2.78
C SER A 243 0.56 13.09 -2.28
N ARG A 244 -0.22 13.93 -2.98
CA ARG A 244 -0.51 15.32 -2.58
C ARG A 244 -1.60 15.45 -1.53
N HIS A 245 -2.62 14.58 -1.58
CA HIS A 245 -3.82 14.70 -0.74
C HIS A 245 -3.86 13.71 0.42
N VAL A 246 -2.92 12.78 0.45
CA VAL A 246 -2.56 11.98 1.62
C VAL A 246 -1.45 12.76 2.37
N HIS A 247 -1.69 14.03 2.73
CA HIS A 247 -0.74 14.79 3.53
C HIS A 247 -1.00 14.55 5.02
N ARG A 248 -0.08 13.81 5.64
CA ARG A 248 0.41 13.95 7.03
C ARG A 248 -0.55 13.97 8.22
N SER A 249 -1.87 14.06 8.13
CA SER A 249 -2.75 13.94 9.30
C SER A 249 -2.92 12.48 9.72
N VAL A 250 -3.02 11.58 8.73
CA VAL A 250 -3.08 10.14 8.97
C VAL A 250 -1.69 9.58 9.35
N PHE A 251 -0.63 10.20 8.83
CA PHE A 251 0.76 9.96 9.23
C PHE A 251 1.25 10.94 10.32
N ALA A 252 0.35 11.72 10.94
CA ALA A 252 0.73 12.73 11.93
C ALA A 252 1.31 12.08 13.16
N SER A 253 1.06 10.79 13.39
CA SER A 253 1.82 9.96 14.33
C SER A 253 3.22 9.62 13.82
N GLY A 254 3.89 10.57 13.15
CA GLY A 254 5.33 10.51 12.99
C GLY A 254 5.98 10.45 14.38
N PRO A 255 7.16 9.83 14.54
CA PRO A 255 7.79 9.64 15.85
C PRO A 255 8.01 10.95 16.63
N ARG A 256 7.92 12.13 15.98
CA ARG A 256 8.00 13.45 16.59
C ARG A 256 6.70 13.93 17.26
N ALA A 257 5.52 13.65 16.69
CA ALA A 257 4.25 14.19 17.18
C ALA A 257 3.82 13.62 18.53
N GLU A 258 4.35 12.44 18.87
CA GLU A 258 4.11 11.79 20.15
C GLU A 258 5.30 11.94 21.13
N LEU A 259 6.31 12.76 20.82
CA LEU A 259 7.42 13.01 21.74
C LEU A 259 6.96 13.86 22.93
N SER A 260 7.32 13.40 24.12
CA SER A 260 7.20 14.25 25.31
C SER A 260 8.01 15.53 25.14
N ALA A 261 7.66 16.60 25.86
CA ALA A 261 8.42 17.84 25.86
C ALA A 261 9.92 17.58 26.12
N LEU A 262 10.20 16.75 27.12
CA LEU A 262 11.56 16.33 27.46
C LEU A 262 12.29 15.63 26.30
N GLN A 263 11.61 14.73 25.59
CA GLN A 263 12.20 14.04 24.44
C GLN A 263 12.47 15.00 23.28
N ARG A 264 11.64 16.03 23.08
CA ARG A 264 11.87 17.08 22.09
C ARG A 264 13.09 17.91 22.46
N ASP A 265 13.19 18.33 23.72
CA ASP A 265 14.32 19.14 24.20
C ASP A 265 15.65 18.38 24.08
N ILE A 266 15.65 17.08 24.43
CA ILE A 266 16.81 16.20 24.25
C ILE A 266 17.20 16.10 22.77
N LEU A 267 16.22 15.92 21.88
CA LEU A 267 16.45 15.79 20.44
C LEU A 267 16.97 17.09 19.82
N GLU A 268 16.50 18.25 20.28
CA GLU A 268 17.01 19.56 19.84
C GLU A 268 18.46 19.77 20.26
N CYS A 269 18.80 19.44 21.50
CA CYS A 269 20.19 19.50 21.97
C CYS A 269 21.09 18.52 21.20
N LEU A 270 20.56 17.35 20.85
CA LEU A 270 21.23 16.34 20.04
C LEU A 270 21.56 16.85 18.63
N ILE A 271 20.58 17.47 17.96
CA ILE A 271 20.74 18.09 16.63
C ILE A 271 21.75 19.24 16.71
N GLY A 272 21.76 19.99 17.81
CA GLY A 272 22.76 21.02 18.10
C GLY A 272 24.17 20.49 18.37
N GLY A 273 24.43 19.18 18.24
CA GLY A 273 25.74 18.57 18.39
C GLY A 273 26.19 18.37 19.85
N GLN A 274 25.34 18.58 20.83
CA GLN A 274 25.71 18.48 22.25
C GLN A 274 25.90 17.02 22.68
N SER A 275 26.99 16.72 23.38
CA SER A 275 27.22 15.41 24.01
C SER A 275 26.21 15.10 25.13
N ASP A 276 26.07 13.83 25.51
CA ASP A 276 25.11 13.41 26.53
C ASP A 276 25.33 14.12 27.88
N LYS A 277 26.59 14.39 28.24
CA LYS A 277 26.95 15.17 29.44
C LYS A 277 26.51 16.64 29.33
N GLN A 278 26.63 17.24 28.16
CA GLN A 278 26.18 18.62 27.91
C GLN A 278 24.66 18.72 27.91
N ILE A 279 23.97 17.73 27.32
CA ILE A 279 22.51 17.63 27.35
C ILE A 279 22.02 17.47 28.80
N ALA A 280 22.66 16.59 29.57
CA ALA A 280 22.36 16.36 30.98
C ALA A 280 22.48 17.65 31.79
N HIS A 281 23.58 18.38 31.63
CA HIS A 281 23.79 19.66 32.29
C HIS A 281 22.74 20.71 31.88
N ARG A 282 22.45 20.83 30.58
CA ARG A 282 21.53 21.83 30.03
C ARG A 282 20.08 21.62 30.47
N LEU A 283 19.64 20.37 30.59
CA LEU A 283 18.27 20.02 30.95
C LEU A 283 18.12 19.65 32.44
N SER A 284 19.17 19.85 33.25
CA SER A 284 19.21 19.47 34.67
C SER A 284 18.83 18.00 34.91
N LEU A 285 19.33 17.11 34.05
CA LEU A 285 19.14 15.65 34.12
C LEU A 285 20.45 14.95 34.50
N SER A 286 20.35 13.67 34.87
CA SER A 286 21.54 12.80 34.94
C SER A 286 21.92 12.29 33.54
N SER A 287 23.20 12.02 33.30
CA SER A 287 23.67 11.37 32.06
C SER A 287 22.97 10.02 31.81
N HIS A 288 22.60 9.31 32.87
CA HIS A 288 21.85 8.05 32.78
C HIS A 288 20.42 8.27 32.26
N THR A 289 19.75 9.31 32.74
CA THR A 289 18.41 9.71 32.27
C THR A 289 18.46 10.11 30.79
N VAL A 290 19.50 10.83 30.36
CA VAL A 290 19.70 11.19 28.94
C VAL A 290 19.88 9.94 28.08
N ASP A 291 20.75 8.99 28.46
CA ASP A 291 20.92 7.74 27.69
C ASP A 291 19.62 6.93 27.62
N TYR A 292 18.85 6.86 28.71
CA TYR A 292 17.53 6.23 28.70
C TYR A 292 16.61 6.83 27.63
N HIS A 293 16.46 8.15 27.60
CA HIS A 293 15.62 8.81 26.58
C HIS A 293 16.19 8.64 25.17
N LEU A 294 17.51 8.65 24.98
CA LEU A 294 18.14 8.40 23.68
C LEU A 294 17.93 6.96 23.20
N ARG A 295 17.84 5.97 24.09
CA ARG A 295 17.43 4.60 23.73
C ARG A 295 15.97 4.54 23.28
N GLN A 296 15.08 5.22 23.98
CA GLN A 296 13.66 5.31 23.59
C GLN A 296 13.49 6.01 22.25
N LEU A 297 14.18 7.14 22.04
CA LEU A 297 14.20 7.88 20.78
C LEU A 297 14.73 7.01 19.63
N ARG A 298 15.86 6.31 19.82
CA ARG A 298 16.39 5.38 18.81
C ARG A 298 15.39 4.30 18.41
N ARG A 299 14.71 3.68 19.40
CA ARG A 299 13.66 2.68 19.14
C ARG A 299 12.50 3.29 18.36
N ARG A 300 12.04 4.48 18.77
CA ARG A 300 10.90 5.16 18.16
C ARG A 300 11.16 5.57 16.71
N PHE A 301 12.35 6.10 16.43
CA PHE A 301 12.80 6.44 15.08
C PHE A 301 13.31 5.22 14.30
N SER A 302 13.26 4.00 14.87
CA SER A 302 13.75 2.76 14.24
C SER A 302 15.22 2.80 13.78
N VAL A 303 16.06 3.52 14.53
CA VAL A 303 17.50 3.71 14.23
C VAL A 303 18.38 3.04 15.29
N ARG A 304 19.63 2.74 14.94
CA ARG A 304 20.54 1.97 15.81
C ARG A 304 21.56 2.82 16.53
N ASN A 305 21.97 3.93 15.94
CA ASN A 305 23.03 4.76 16.48
C ASN A 305 22.63 6.23 16.52
N ARG A 306 23.44 7.01 17.25
CA ARG A 306 23.22 8.43 17.49
C ARG A 306 23.21 9.24 16.20
N VAL A 307 24.11 8.95 15.27
CA VAL A 307 24.23 9.67 14.00
C VAL A 307 22.97 9.49 13.16
N GLN A 308 22.47 8.25 13.08
CA GLN A 308 21.19 7.95 12.42
C GLN A 308 20.02 8.65 13.10
N LEU A 309 20.01 8.74 14.44
CA LEU A 309 18.98 9.48 15.16
C LEU A 309 19.02 10.99 14.84
N VAL A 310 20.21 11.59 14.74
CA VAL A 310 20.38 12.99 14.34
C VAL A 310 19.87 13.23 12.93
N ASN A 311 20.26 12.39 11.95
CA ASN A 311 19.82 12.54 10.57
C ASN A 311 18.30 12.42 10.43
N ALA A 312 17.71 11.37 11.02
CA ALA A 312 16.26 11.18 11.00
C ALA A 312 15.50 12.34 11.65
N ALA A 313 16.06 12.96 12.68
CA ALA A 313 15.46 14.10 13.36
C ALA A 313 15.58 15.41 12.56
N ILE A 314 16.70 15.62 11.85
CA ILE A 314 16.90 16.76 10.94
C ILE A 314 15.92 16.67 9.76
N GLU A 315 15.78 15.49 9.16
CA GLU A 315 14.83 15.22 8.07
C GLU A 315 13.40 15.56 8.50
N ALA A 316 12.99 15.06 9.68
CA ALA A 316 11.69 15.39 10.26
C ALA A 316 11.52 16.91 10.50
N ALA A 317 12.53 17.59 11.04
CA ALA A 317 12.47 19.02 11.36
C ALA A 317 12.54 19.95 10.13
N ALA A 318 13.20 19.53 9.05
CA ALA A 318 13.20 20.23 7.77
C ALA A 318 11.79 20.22 7.17
N ALA A 319 11.15 19.05 7.23
CA ALA A 319 9.82 18.85 6.69
C ALA A 319 8.72 19.55 7.55
N ASP A 320 8.95 19.82 8.84
CA ASP A 320 8.07 20.66 9.67
C ASP A 320 8.22 22.17 9.36
N ARG A 321 9.44 22.65 9.06
CA ARG A 321 9.70 24.07 8.77
C ARG A 321 9.19 24.51 7.40
N ILE A 322 9.23 23.61 6.42
CA ILE A 322 8.63 23.84 5.10
C ILE A 322 7.11 24.03 5.27
N HIS A 323 6.47 23.24 6.14
CA HIS A 323 5.05 23.34 6.46
C HIS A 323 4.68 24.67 7.14
N GLN A 324 5.43 25.12 8.15
CA GLN A 324 5.18 26.41 8.81
C GLN A 324 5.34 27.62 7.86
N ARG A 325 6.30 27.56 6.91
CA ARG A 325 6.47 28.62 5.90
C ARG A 325 5.36 28.65 4.86
N MET A 326 4.71 27.52 4.59
CA MET A 326 3.57 27.46 3.68
C MET A 326 2.28 27.99 4.34
N GLN A 327 2.11 27.84 5.65
CA GLN A 327 0.93 28.35 6.39
C GLN A 327 0.95 29.85 6.69
N VAL A 328 2.13 30.50 6.73
CA VAL A 328 2.25 31.94 7.05
C VAL A 328 2.18 32.82 5.79
N ARG A 329 2.15 32.22 4.59
CA ARG A 329 2.04 32.92 3.30
C ARG A 329 0.67 32.78 2.61
N ALA A 330 -0.29 32.14 3.26
CA ALA A 330 -1.71 32.12 2.88
C ALA A 330 -2.46 33.23 3.64
#